data_AF-A0A5P2B0L5-F1
#
_entry.id   AF-A0A5P2B0L5-F1
#
_cell.length_a   1.000
_cell.length_b   1.000
_cell.length_c   1.000
_cell.angle_alpha   90.00
_cell.angle_beta   90.00
_cell.angle_gamma   90.00
#
_symmetry.space_group_name_H-M   'P 1'
#
loop_
_entity.id
_entity.type
_entity.pdbx_description
1 polymer ?
#
loop_
_entity_poly.entity_id
_entity_poly.type
_entity_poly.pdbx_seq_one_letter_code
_entity_poly.pdbx_strand_id
1 'polypeptide(L)'
;MPSPFVEELQRLLTQRHMSWRRLADLISYHPSWLSKVRHGAPPSASLVRRCDDALEAGGKLIALAAVKSAQRPAHLPPPLAGFVGRGVERRRIRDVLRQAGTAQSTPVVSIDGPPGVGKTALALRCADDIIRSEPDAFPDGQLYADLKGYSKTGLSALPAEILEEFLTSLGVPVQEIPARTERREKLYRLLTLRQVHSG
;
A
#
# COMPACT_ATOMS: atom_id res chain seq x y z
N MET A 1 -2.08 1.49 -17.55
CA MET A 1 -0.92 0.75 -18.09
C MET A 1 -1.01 -0.67 -17.56
N PRO A 2 -0.85 -1.73 -18.38
CA PRO A 2 -0.84 -3.09 -17.88
C PRO A 2 0.35 -3.27 -16.93
N SER A 3 0.20 -4.11 -15.91
CA SER A 3 1.27 -4.36 -14.95
C SER A 3 2.39 -5.16 -15.66
N PRO A 4 3.68 -4.77 -15.54
CA PRO A 4 4.80 -5.54 -16.11
C PRO A 4 4.81 -7.01 -15.67
N PHE A 5 4.33 -7.28 -14.46
CA PHE A 5 4.07 -8.64 -13.96
C PHE A 5 3.02 -9.39 -14.79
N VAL A 6 1.89 -8.76 -15.11
CA VAL A 6 0.79 -9.38 -15.88
C VAL A 6 1.21 -9.60 -17.33
N GLU A 7 1.95 -8.66 -17.92
CA GLU A 7 2.50 -8.78 -19.27
C GLU A 7 3.47 -9.97 -19.36
N GLU A 8 4.40 -10.08 -18.42
CA GLU A 8 5.35 -11.18 -18.39
C GLU A 8 4.66 -12.52 -18.13
N LEU A 9 3.68 -12.55 -17.23
CA LEU A 9 2.89 -13.75 -16.96
C LEU A 9 2.12 -14.21 -18.21
N GLN A 10 1.51 -13.27 -18.94
CA GLN A 10 0.81 -13.57 -20.19
C GLN A 10 1.77 -14.05 -21.30
N ARG A 11 2.97 -13.48 -21.36
CA ARG A 11 4.04 -13.90 -22.28
C ARG A 11 4.45 -15.35 -22.01
N LEU A 12 4.69 -15.71 -20.74
CA LEU A 12 5.08 -17.06 -20.33
C LEU A 12 3.96 -18.09 -20.58
N LEU A 13 2.70 -17.72 -20.32
CA LEU A 13 1.55 -18.58 -20.62
C LEU A 13 1.44 -18.86 -22.12
N THR A 14 1.64 -17.85 -22.95
CA THR A 14 1.63 -18.00 -24.41
C THR A 14 2.76 -18.91 -24.89
N GLN A 15 3.98 -18.69 -24.38
CA GLN A 15 5.15 -19.50 -24.74
C GLN A 15 5.02 -20.97 -24.35
N ARG A 16 4.35 -21.27 -23.23
CA ARG A 16 4.13 -22.64 -22.75
C ARG A 16 2.81 -23.24 -23.22
N HIS A 17 2.10 -22.58 -24.17
CA HIS A 17 0.76 -22.99 -24.64
C HIS A 17 -0.21 -23.30 -23.48
N MET A 18 -0.15 -22.50 -22.42
CA MET A 18 -0.86 -22.72 -21.18
C MET A 18 -2.00 -21.69 -21.03
N SER A 19 -3.17 -22.16 -20.63
CA SER A 19 -4.32 -21.27 -20.35
C SER A 19 -4.26 -20.75 -18.91
N TRP A 20 -4.90 -19.60 -18.68
CA TRP A 20 -5.08 -19.05 -17.32
C TRP A 20 -5.80 -20.01 -16.37
N ARG A 21 -6.74 -20.83 -16.85
CA ARG A 21 -7.40 -21.87 -16.04
C ARG A 21 -6.41 -22.95 -15.64
N ARG A 22 -5.60 -23.44 -16.58
CA ARG A 22 -4.59 -24.46 -16.31
C ARG A 22 -3.53 -23.97 -15.31
N LEU A 23 -3.15 -22.70 -15.39
CA LEU A 23 -2.28 -22.09 -14.37
C LEU A 23 -2.95 -22.07 -12.99
N ALA A 24 -4.24 -21.71 -12.91
CA ALA A 24 -5.01 -21.71 -11.66
C ALA A 24 -4.99 -23.09 -10.99
N ASP A 25 -5.22 -24.14 -11.78
CA ASP A 25 -5.19 -25.53 -11.32
C ASP A 25 -3.80 -25.92 -10.81
N LEU A 26 -2.74 -25.57 -11.55
CA LEU A 26 -1.34 -25.89 -11.19
C LEU A 26 -0.88 -25.23 -9.89
N ILE A 27 -1.29 -23.98 -9.63
CA ILE A 27 -0.88 -23.26 -8.42
C ILE A 27 -1.87 -23.43 -7.24
N SER A 28 -2.93 -24.21 -7.45
CA SER A 28 -4.02 -24.45 -6.49
C SER A 28 -4.69 -23.17 -5.98
N TYR A 29 -4.93 -22.20 -6.87
CA TYR A 29 -5.68 -20.97 -6.57
C TYR A 29 -7.04 -20.96 -7.28
N HIS A 30 -8.02 -20.33 -6.65
CA HIS A 30 -9.33 -20.16 -7.25
C HIS A 30 -9.27 -19.23 -8.49
N PRO A 31 -9.86 -19.60 -9.66
CA PRO A 31 -9.77 -18.84 -10.92
C PRO A 31 -10.24 -17.39 -10.83
N SER A 32 -11.18 -17.09 -9.93
CA SER A 32 -11.69 -15.73 -9.71
C SER A 32 -10.61 -14.77 -9.20
N TRP A 33 -9.57 -15.27 -8.52
CA TRP A 33 -8.50 -14.44 -7.99
C TRP A 33 -7.47 -14.09 -9.07
N LEU A 34 -7.15 -15.04 -9.96
CA LEU A 34 -6.30 -14.78 -11.13
C LEU A 34 -6.95 -13.78 -12.09
N SER A 35 -8.27 -13.77 -12.19
CA SER A 35 -9.00 -12.74 -12.93
C SER A 35 -8.74 -11.35 -12.34
N LYS A 36 -8.79 -11.18 -11.01
CA LYS A 36 -8.47 -9.89 -10.38
C LYS A 36 -7.05 -9.42 -10.68
N VAL A 37 -6.06 -10.32 -10.62
CA VAL A 37 -4.66 -10.00 -10.95
C VAL A 37 -4.50 -9.58 -12.39
N ARG A 38 -5.17 -10.27 -13.32
CA ARG A 38 -5.20 -9.90 -14.74
C ARG A 38 -5.74 -8.48 -14.94
N HIS A 39 -6.68 -8.05 -14.11
CA HIS A 39 -7.25 -6.70 -14.13
C HIS A 39 -6.48 -5.69 -13.27
N GLY A 40 -5.27 -6.04 -12.80
CA GLY A 40 -4.35 -5.11 -12.16
C GLY A 40 -4.27 -5.23 -10.64
N ALA A 41 -5.10 -6.08 -10.02
CA ALA A 41 -5.03 -6.33 -8.58
C ALA A 41 -3.62 -6.82 -8.20
N PRO A 42 -3.08 -6.32 -7.08
CA PRO A 42 -1.76 -6.71 -6.62
C PRO A 42 -1.68 -8.22 -6.32
N PRO A 43 -0.75 -8.97 -6.95
CA PRO A 43 -0.57 -10.38 -6.61
C PRO A 43 0.09 -10.53 -5.23
N SER A 44 -0.33 -11.55 -4.47
CA SER A 44 0.30 -11.90 -3.19
C SER A 44 1.67 -12.56 -3.39
N ALA A 45 2.58 -12.43 -2.43
CA ALA A 45 3.93 -13.02 -2.55
C ALA A 45 3.90 -14.55 -2.73
N SER A 46 2.95 -15.24 -2.10
CA SER A 46 2.74 -16.69 -2.25
C SER A 46 2.27 -17.06 -3.66
N LEU A 47 1.35 -16.28 -4.24
CA LEU A 47 0.90 -16.46 -5.63
C LEU A 47 2.05 -16.23 -6.61
N VAL A 48 2.80 -15.14 -6.43
CA VAL A 48 3.94 -14.81 -7.30
C VAL A 48 4.97 -15.93 -7.31
N ARG A 49 5.36 -16.44 -6.13
CA ARG A 49 6.31 -17.56 -6.03
C ARG A 49 5.79 -18.81 -6.74
N ARG A 50 4.53 -19.17 -6.51
CA ARG A 50 3.93 -20.35 -7.16
C ARG A 50 3.83 -20.21 -8.68
N CYS A 51 3.51 -19.02 -9.19
CA CYS A 51 3.53 -18.75 -10.63
C CYS A 51 4.95 -18.84 -11.20
N ASP A 52 5.95 -18.32 -10.47
CA ASP A 52 7.36 -18.41 -10.87
C ASP A 52 7.82 -19.87 -10.93
N ASP A 53 7.52 -20.66 -9.89
CA ASP A 53 7.86 -22.08 -9.83
C ASP A 53 7.12 -22.88 -10.92
N ALA A 54 5.80 -22.70 -11.06
CA ALA A 54 4.98 -23.45 -12.02
C ALA A 54 5.30 -23.13 -13.49
N LEU A 55 5.82 -21.93 -13.77
CA LEU A 55 6.26 -21.52 -15.09
C LEU A 55 7.78 -21.54 -15.25
N GLU A 56 8.49 -22.06 -14.24
CA GLU A 56 9.95 -22.10 -14.11
C GLU A 56 10.59 -20.78 -14.59
N ALA A 57 10.09 -19.65 -14.09
CA ALA A 57 10.46 -18.32 -14.57
C ALA A 57 11.79 -17.81 -13.97
N GLY A 58 12.47 -18.62 -13.15
CA GLY A 58 13.81 -18.34 -12.63
C GLY A 58 13.88 -17.10 -11.73
N GLY A 59 12.79 -16.78 -11.01
CA GLY A 59 12.69 -15.60 -10.15
C GLY A 59 12.27 -14.32 -10.87
N LYS A 60 12.02 -14.35 -12.18
CA LYS A 60 11.67 -13.16 -12.96
C LYS A 60 10.30 -12.59 -12.58
N LEU A 61 9.33 -13.45 -12.27
CA LEU A 61 8.00 -13.00 -11.81
C LEU A 61 8.08 -12.44 -10.40
N ILE A 62 8.93 -13.02 -9.55
CA ILE A 62 9.26 -12.48 -8.22
C ILE A 62 9.87 -11.08 -8.34
N ALA A 63 10.86 -10.88 -9.22
CA ALA A 63 11.51 -9.59 -9.41
C ALA A 63 10.54 -8.51 -9.91
N LEU A 64 9.68 -8.82 -10.89
CA LEU A 64 8.70 -7.87 -11.41
C LEU A 64 7.61 -7.51 -10.38
N ALA A 65 7.18 -8.49 -9.58
CA ALA A 65 6.29 -8.21 -8.45
C ALA A 65 6.99 -7.42 -7.34
N ALA A 66 8.28 -7.64 -7.12
CA ALA A 66 9.10 -6.91 -6.15
C ALA A 66 9.26 -5.43 -6.55
N VAL A 67 9.40 -5.13 -7.84
CA VAL A 67 9.37 -3.75 -8.35
C VAL A 67 8.02 -3.10 -8.09
N LYS A 68 6.91 -3.81 -8.28
CA LYS A 68 5.56 -3.30 -7.93
C LYS A 68 5.34 -3.22 -6.42
N SER A 69 5.94 -4.08 -5.60
CA SER A 69 5.90 -3.93 -4.14
C SER A 69 6.80 -2.80 -3.66
N ALA A 70 7.88 -2.48 -4.38
CA ALA A 70 8.67 -1.27 -4.14
C ALA A 70 7.87 0.00 -4.51
N GLN A 71 6.87 -0.12 -5.40
CA GLN A 71 5.85 0.91 -5.65
C GLN A 71 4.71 0.92 -4.61
N ARG A 72 4.70 0.01 -3.63
CA ARG A 72 3.77 0.08 -2.49
C ARG A 72 4.52 0.69 -1.32
N PRO A 73 4.19 1.92 -0.93
CA PRO A 73 4.88 2.57 0.17
C PRO A 73 4.73 1.75 1.45
N ALA A 74 5.83 1.58 2.19
CA ALA A 74 5.84 0.98 3.53
C ALA A 74 6.58 1.89 4.51
N HIS A 75 6.09 3.12 4.66
CA HIS A 75 6.82 4.20 5.35
C HIS A 75 6.69 4.19 6.87
N LEU A 76 5.88 3.29 7.45
CA LEU A 76 5.66 3.29 8.89
C LEU A 76 6.95 2.97 9.64
N PRO A 77 7.38 3.83 10.57
CA PRO A 77 8.42 3.47 11.52
C PRO A 77 8.02 2.22 12.32
N PRO A 78 9.00 1.39 12.73
CA PRO A 78 8.71 0.25 13.58
C PRO A 78 8.02 0.73 14.87
N PRO A 79 6.98 0.04 15.34
CA PRO A 79 6.33 0.40 16.59
C PRO A 79 7.31 0.26 17.74
N LEU A 80 7.20 1.15 18.73
CA LEU A 80 8.05 1.11 19.92
C LEU A 80 7.88 -0.22 20.67
N ALA A 81 9.01 -0.85 21.01
CA ALA A 81 9.02 -2.01 21.89
C ALA A 81 8.41 -1.64 23.25
N GLY A 82 7.54 -2.50 23.79
CA GLY A 82 6.95 -2.29 25.13
C GLY A 82 5.72 -1.36 25.19
N PHE A 83 5.04 -1.08 24.08
CA PHE A 83 3.76 -0.35 24.14
C PHE A 83 2.69 -1.16 24.90
N VAL A 84 2.22 -0.62 26.04
CA VAL A 84 1.21 -1.24 26.92
C VAL A 84 0.01 -0.31 27.16
N GLY A 85 -1.16 -0.89 27.45
CA GLY A 85 -2.39 -0.14 27.72
C GLY A 85 -3.09 0.39 26.46
N ARG A 86 -3.98 1.39 26.65
CA ARG A 86 -4.73 2.07 25.57
C ARG A 86 -5.62 1.18 24.70
N GLY A 87 -6.11 0.08 25.26
CA GLY A 87 -6.93 -0.89 24.52
C GLY A 87 -8.26 -0.33 24.03
N VAL A 88 -8.86 0.60 24.77
CA VAL A 88 -10.12 1.27 24.39
C VAL A 88 -9.89 2.19 23.20
N GLU A 89 -8.85 3.02 23.26
CA GLU A 89 -8.48 3.96 22.21
C GLU A 89 -8.09 3.21 20.92
N ARG A 90 -7.28 2.14 21.03
CA ARG A 90 -6.93 1.28 19.89
C ARG A 90 -8.16 0.65 19.22
N ARG A 91 -9.13 0.17 19.99
CA ARG A 91 -10.40 -0.35 19.44
C ARG A 91 -11.16 0.74 18.71
N ARG A 92 -11.35 1.90 19.35
CA ARG A 92 -12.07 3.04 18.75
C ARG A 92 -11.46 3.50 17.43
N ILE A 93 -10.13 3.62 17.35
CA ILE A 93 -9.42 4.00 16.11
C ILE A 93 -9.68 2.97 15.02
N ARG A 94 -9.53 1.68 15.32
CA ARG A 94 -9.78 0.60 14.36
C ARG A 94 -11.23 0.57 13.89
N ASP A 95 -12.18 0.76 14.79
CA ASP A 95 -13.61 0.74 14.43
C ASP A 95 -13.96 1.87 13.46
N VAL A 96 -13.41 3.08 13.68
CA VAL A 96 -13.57 4.21 12.74
C VAL A 96 -12.93 3.91 11.38
N LEU A 97 -11.73 3.34 11.36
CA LEU A 97 -11.03 3.02 10.11
C LEU A 97 -11.70 1.89 9.32
N ARG A 98 -12.32 0.91 9.99
CA ARG A 98 -13.08 -0.18 9.34
C ARG A 98 -14.38 0.29 8.67
N GLN A 99 -15.00 1.35 9.19
CA GLN A 99 -16.23 1.92 8.60
C GLN A 99 -15.98 2.57 7.22
N ALA A 100 -14.72 2.75 6.81
CA ALA A 100 -14.33 3.23 5.48
C ALA A 100 -14.94 2.44 4.31
N GLY A 101 -15.33 1.18 4.51
CA GLY A 101 -15.94 0.35 3.46
C GLY A 101 -17.40 0.70 3.13
N THR A 102 -18.06 1.50 3.97
CA THR A 102 -19.52 1.75 3.90
C THR A 102 -19.90 3.22 3.74
N ALA A 103 -18.96 4.14 3.96
CA ALA A 103 -19.20 5.59 3.91
C ALA A 103 -18.71 6.21 2.59
N GLN A 104 -19.36 7.30 2.16
CA GLN A 104 -18.99 8.06 0.96
C GLN A 104 -17.67 8.86 1.11
N SER A 105 -17.08 8.93 2.31
CA SER A 105 -15.88 9.72 2.62
C SER A 105 -14.76 8.88 3.25
N THR A 106 -13.51 9.29 3.00
CA THR A 106 -12.32 8.71 3.64
C THR A 106 -12.32 9.07 5.13
N PRO A 107 -12.26 8.11 6.08
CA PRO A 107 -12.24 8.43 7.49
C PRO A 107 -10.94 9.13 7.88
N VAL A 108 -11.06 10.11 8.77
CA VAL A 108 -9.93 10.83 9.36
C VAL A 108 -10.00 10.68 10.87
N VAL A 109 -8.88 10.33 11.49
CA VAL A 109 -8.75 10.18 12.94
C VAL A 109 -7.72 11.18 13.44
N SER A 110 -8.13 12.09 14.32
CA SER A 110 -7.22 12.95 15.08
C SER A 110 -6.95 12.33 16.46
N ILE A 111 -5.69 12.37 16.91
CA ILE A 111 -5.29 11.94 18.25
C ILE A 111 -4.69 13.15 18.95
N ASP A 112 -5.40 13.65 19.96
CA ASP A 112 -5.06 14.85 20.70
C ASP A 112 -4.77 14.54 22.17
N GLY A 113 -3.96 15.38 22.81
CA GLY A 113 -3.57 15.21 24.20
C GLY A 113 -2.23 15.88 24.55
N PRO A 114 -1.82 15.86 25.83
CA PRO A 114 -0.64 16.56 26.30
C PRO A 114 0.66 16.17 25.57
N PRO A 115 1.69 17.04 25.54
CA PRO A 115 3.02 16.67 25.08
C PRO A 115 3.55 15.42 25.82
N GLY A 116 4.24 14.54 25.12
CA GLY A 116 4.84 13.33 25.72
C GLY A 116 3.88 12.19 26.07
N VAL A 117 2.55 12.33 25.94
CA VAL A 117 1.58 11.27 26.30
C VAL A 117 1.58 10.03 25.39
N GLY A 118 2.43 10.02 24.34
CA GLY A 118 2.58 8.87 23.45
C GLY A 118 1.60 8.82 22.27
N LYS A 119 1.08 9.96 21.80
CA LYS A 119 0.13 10.03 20.66
C LYS A 119 0.68 9.37 19.39
N THR A 120 1.91 9.71 19.00
CA THR A 120 2.58 9.10 17.84
C THR A 120 2.77 7.60 18.04
N ALA A 121 3.16 7.16 19.25
CA ALA A 121 3.30 5.74 19.57
C ALA A 121 1.96 4.99 19.45
N LEU A 122 0.85 5.59 19.90
CA LEU A 122 -0.49 5.04 19.74
C LEU A 122 -0.89 4.95 18.25
N ALA A 123 -0.64 5.99 17.46
CA ALA A 123 -0.93 6.00 16.02
C ALA A 123 -0.17 4.90 15.29
N LEU A 124 1.15 4.83 15.48
CA LEU A 124 2.02 3.82 14.87
C LEU A 124 1.63 2.41 15.30
N ARG A 125 1.30 2.21 16.59
CA ARG A 125 0.84 0.90 17.07
C ARG A 125 -0.47 0.48 16.42
N CYS A 126 -1.45 1.38 16.32
CA CYS A 126 -2.73 1.08 15.66
C CYS A 126 -2.51 0.72 14.19
N ALA A 127 -1.67 1.48 13.48
CA ALA A 127 -1.37 1.24 12.08
C ALA A 127 -0.71 -0.14 11.87
N ASP A 128 0.32 -0.46 12.67
CA ASP A 128 0.98 -1.78 12.63
C ASP A 128 0.00 -2.92 12.93
N ASP A 129 -0.82 -2.79 13.99
CA ASP A 129 -1.81 -3.81 14.34
C ASP A 129 -2.79 -4.05 13.19
N ILE A 130 -3.26 -3.00 12.50
CA ILE A 130 -4.19 -3.13 11.38
C ILE A 130 -3.51 -3.79 10.18
N ILE A 131 -2.32 -3.32 9.78
CA ILE A 131 -1.60 -3.90 8.62
C ILE A 131 -1.31 -5.39 8.83
N ARG A 132 -0.96 -5.78 10.07
CA ARG A 132 -0.66 -7.18 10.39
C ARG A 132 -1.92 -8.06 10.51
N SER A 133 -3.02 -7.52 11.02
CA SER A 133 -4.26 -8.29 11.22
C SER A 133 -5.20 -8.28 10.01
N GLU A 134 -5.09 -7.26 9.15
CA GLU A 134 -5.94 -7.02 7.99
C GLU A 134 -5.08 -6.63 6.77
N PRO A 135 -4.22 -7.54 6.27
CA PRO A 135 -3.29 -7.22 5.17
C PRO A 135 -3.98 -6.78 3.87
N ASP A 136 -5.24 -7.17 3.69
CA ASP A 136 -6.06 -6.79 2.53
C ASP A 136 -6.77 -5.43 2.69
N ALA A 137 -6.69 -4.78 3.86
CA ALA A 137 -7.33 -3.47 4.08
C ALA A 137 -6.57 -2.31 3.41
N PHE A 138 -5.24 -2.44 3.30
CA PHE A 138 -4.36 -1.44 2.68
C PHE A 138 -3.43 -2.11 1.65
N PRO A 139 -3.99 -2.70 0.58
CA PRO A 139 -3.22 -3.49 -0.37
C PRO A 139 -2.25 -2.66 -1.21
N ASP A 140 -2.47 -1.34 -1.27
CA ASP A 140 -1.69 -0.34 -2.00
C ASP A 140 -0.55 0.27 -1.18
N GLY A 141 -0.49 -0.04 0.12
CA GLY A 141 0.57 0.42 1.04
C GLY A 141 0.15 1.56 1.95
N GLN A 142 1.14 2.14 2.62
CA GLN A 142 0.99 3.13 3.68
C GLN A 142 2.10 4.18 3.64
N LEU A 143 1.69 5.45 3.72
CA LEU A 143 2.57 6.61 3.76
C LEU A 143 2.60 7.20 5.17
N TYR A 144 3.76 7.68 5.59
CA TYR A 144 3.99 8.34 6.86
C TYR A 144 4.88 9.56 6.64
N ALA A 145 4.54 10.67 7.27
CA ALA A 145 5.37 11.87 7.33
C ALA A 145 5.40 12.40 8.76
N ASP A 146 6.60 12.69 9.26
CA ASP A 146 6.77 13.46 10.48
C ASP A 146 6.76 14.95 10.12
N LEU A 147 5.70 15.66 10.54
CA LEU A 147 5.52 17.08 10.26
C LEU A 147 6.44 17.99 11.09
N LYS A 148 7.17 17.43 12.06
CA LYS A 148 8.12 18.16 12.94
C LYS A 148 7.53 19.34 13.71
N GLY A 149 6.20 19.35 13.93
CA GLY A 149 5.48 20.48 14.55
C GLY A 149 5.88 20.82 16.00
N TYR A 150 6.71 20.01 16.65
CA TYR A 150 7.29 20.25 17.99
C TYR A 150 8.83 20.25 17.98
N SER A 151 9.45 20.60 16.86
CA SER A 151 10.91 20.71 16.77
C SER A 151 11.46 21.91 17.57
N LYS A 152 12.46 21.67 18.42
CA LYS A 152 13.25 22.74 19.08
C LYS A 152 14.02 23.63 18.09
N THR A 153 14.23 23.16 16.85
CA THR A 153 14.91 23.91 15.78
C THR A 153 13.96 24.75 14.92
N GLY A 154 12.64 24.67 15.15
CA GLY A 154 11.64 25.57 14.53
C GLY A 154 11.27 25.30 13.07
N LEU A 155 11.92 24.36 12.39
CA LEU A 155 11.62 24.03 10.99
C LEU A 155 10.59 22.89 10.90
N SER A 156 9.32 23.25 10.71
CA SER A 156 8.26 22.33 10.29
C SER A 156 8.57 21.77 8.90
N ALA A 157 8.17 20.53 8.63
CA ALA A 157 8.34 19.94 7.31
C ALA A 157 7.56 20.74 6.25
N LEU A 158 8.19 21.04 5.10
CA LEU A 158 7.54 21.79 4.04
C LEU A 158 6.55 20.88 3.29
N PRO A 159 5.30 21.31 3.04
CA PRO A 159 4.33 20.50 2.29
C PRO A 159 4.83 20.06 0.92
N ALA A 160 5.64 20.90 0.26
CA ALA A 160 6.22 20.60 -1.04
C ALA A 160 7.19 19.40 -0.99
N GLU A 161 7.99 19.29 0.07
CA GLU A 161 8.95 18.20 0.28
C GLU A 161 8.23 16.89 0.59
N ILE A 162 7.25 16.93 1.50
CA ILE A 162 6.43 15.76 1.84
C ILE A 162 5.70 15.21 0.61
N LEU A 163 5.09 16.11 -0.18
CA LEU A 163 4.38 15.69 -1.39
C LEU A 163 5.31 15.10 -2.44
N GLU A 164 6.54 15.60 -2.56
CA GLU A 164 7.54 15.04 -3.47
C GLU A 164 7.96 13.62 -3.05
N GLU A 165 8.22 13.42 -1.75
CA GLU A 165 8.52 12.11 -1.18
C GLU A 165 7.36 11.13 -1.42
N PHE A 166 6.12 11.55 -1.10
CA PHE A 166 4.95 10.70 -1.27
C PHE A 166 4.70 10.33 -2.74
N LEU A 167 4.81 11.29 -3.66
CA LEU A 167 4.65 11.02 -5.09
C LEU A 167 5.73 10.07 -5.61
N THR A 168 6.98 10.24 -5.17
CA THR A 168 8.08 9.33 -5.51
C THR A 168 7.79 7.91 -5.02
N SER A 169 7.32 7.77 -3.77
CA SER A 169 6.98 6.46 -3.19
C SER A 169 5.75 5.80 -3.81
N LEU A 170 4.81 6.61 -4.31
CA LEU A 170 3.69 6.14 -5.13
C LEU A 170 4.11 5.76 -6.57
N GLY A 171 5.40 5.86 -6.90
CA GLY A 171 5.98 5.44 -8.17
C GLY A 171 5.97 6.50 -9.26
N VAL A 172 5.73 7.78 -8.94
CA VAL A 172 5.85 8.88 -9.90
C VAL A 172 7.33 9.17 -10.17
N PRO A 173 7.80 9.12 -11.42
CA PRO A 173 9.16 9.48 -11.76
C PRO A 173 9.46 10.92 -11.37
N VAL A 174 10.62 11.19 -10.75
CA VAL A 174 11.02 12.54 -10.29
C VAL A 174 10.88 13.62 -11.38
N GLN A 175 11.14 13.26 -12.63
CA GLN A 175 11.06 14.14 -13.79
C GLN A 175 9.62 14.57 -14.14
N GLU A 176 8.63 13.77 -13.71
CA GLU A 176 7.20 14.00 -13.93
C GLU A 176 6.53 14.71 -12.74
N ILE A 177 7.25 14.88 -11.61
CA ILE A 177 6.73 15.58 -10.43
C ILE A 177 6.62 17.08 -10.74
N PRO A 178 5.42 17.69 -10.65
CA PRO A 178 5.25 19.11 -10.94
C PRO A 178 6.07 20.00 -10.01
N ALA A 179 6.66 21.09 -10.53
CA ALA A 179 7.40 22.04 -9.70
C ALA A 179 6.54 22.82 -8.68
N ARG A 180 5.23 22.99 -8.94
CA ARG A 180 4.31 23.74 -8.07
C ARG A 180 3.60 22.82 -7.08
N THR A 181 3.59 23.20 -5.81
CA THR A 181 2.99 22.44 -4.71
C THR A 181 1.50 22.11 -4.93
N GLU A 182 0.72 23.05 -5.46
CA GLU A 182 -0.72 22.84 -5.71
C GLU A 182 -0.97 21.76 -6.78
N ARG A 183 -0.03 21.61 -7.73
CA ARG A 183 -0.09 20.55 -8.73
C ARG A 183 0.34 19.20 -8.15
N ARG A 184 1.35 19.18 -7.27
CA ARG A 184 1.75 17.98 -6.52
C ARG A 184 0.59 17.46 -5.66
N GLU A 185 -0.13 18.35 -4.97
CA GLU A 185 -1.29 18.01 -4.17
C GLU A 185 -2.41 17.39 -5.02
N LYS A 186 -2.75 18.00 -6.16
CA LYS A 186 -3.75 17.46 -7.09
C LYS A 186 -3.38 16.07 -7.59
N LEU A 187 -2.11 15.87 -7.96
CA LEU A 187 -1.61 14.57 -8.39
C LEU A 187 -1.67 13.54 -7.26
N TYR A 188 -1.26 13.91 -6.05
CA TYR A 188 -1.34 13.06 -4.87
C TYR A 188 -2.78 12.63 -4.58
N ARG A 189 -3.73 13.57 -4.62
CA ARG A 189 -5.16 13.25 -4.48
C ARG A 189 -5.61 12.26 -5.56
N LEU A 190 -5.28 12.51 -6.83
CA LEU A 190 -5.66 11.63 -7.95
C LEU A 190 -5.14 10.18 -7.77
N LEU A 191 -3.91 10.02 -7.27
CA LEU A 191 -3.30 8.70 -7.04
C LEU A 191 -3.85 7.98 -5.80
N THR A 192 -4.36 8.72 -4.82
CA THR A 192 -4.91 8.18 -3.56
C THR A 192 -6.43 8.11 -3.53
N LEU A 193 -7.10 8.59 -4.59
CA LEU A 193 -8.53 8.37 -4.78
C LEU A 193 -8.77 6.87 -4.86
N ARG A 194 -9.61 6.38 -3.95
CA ARG A 194 -10.06 5.00 -3.94
C ARG A 194 -10.82 4.73 -5.24
N GLN A 195 -10.25 3.93 -6.14
CA GLN A 195 -11.01 3.44 -7.28
C GLN A 195 -12.04 2.44 -6.76
N VAL A 196 -13.27 2.92 -6.59
CA VAL A 196 -14.44 2.08 -6.39
C VAL A 196 -14.51 1.19 -7.64
N HIS A 197 -14.07 -0.05 -7.51
CA HIS A 197 -14.39 -1.07 -8.48
C HIS A 197 -15.90 -1.28 -8.36
N SER A 198 -16.66 -0.55 -9.19
CA SER A 198 -18.08 -0.82 -9.41
C SER A 198 -18.20 -2.29 -9.82
N GLY A 199 -18.75 -3.09 -8.93
CA GLY A 199 -19.25 -4.42 -9.24
C GLY A 199 -20.51 -4.35 -10.07
#